data_AF-A0A060XDP2-F1
#
_entry.id   AF-A0A060XDP2-F1
#
_cell.length_a   1.000
_cell.length_b   1.000
_cell.length_c   1.000
_cell.angle_alpha   90.00
_cell.angle_beta   90.00
_cell.angle_gamma   90.00
#
_symmetry.space_group_name_H-M   'P 1'
#
loop_
_entity.id
_entity.type
_entity.pdbx_description
1 polymer ?
#
loop_
_entity_poly.entity_id
_entity_poly.type
_entity_poly.pdbx_seq_one_letter_code
_entity_poly.pdbx_strand_id
1 'polypeptide(L)'
;MMWVRFLKRRLSNNFFLPLHQHCVAHTLDLIATNEVDKAASQGPSRKLYRSAMSKCSSIWNKAHNSTLASDPIEDIANMKVTVPCVTRWSSEYRAISKPMALTDDQLGQISEELGMSRK
;
A
#
# COMPACT_ATOMS: atom_id res chain seq x y z
N MET A 1 -38.03 -5.41 -0.66
CA MET A 1 -37.36 -4.12 -0.87
C MET A 1 -36.82 -4.09 -2.29
N MET A 2 -37.32 -3.17 -3.11
CA MET A 2 -36.64 -2.69 -4.34
C MET A 2 -35.17 -2.42 -3.97
N TRP A 3 -34.16 -2.72 -4.77
CA TRP A 3 -33.81 -2.22 -6.10
C TRP A 3 -32.89 -3.29 -6.73
N VAL A 4 -32.99 -3.64 -8.02
CA VAL A 4 -32.17 -3.01 -9.07
C VAL A 4 -32.99 -2.93 -10.36
N ARG A 5 -33.43 -1.71 -10.67
CA ARG A 5 -34.04 -1.37 -11.95
C ARG A 5 -32.90 -1.26 -12.97
N PHE A 6 -32.76 -2.29 -13.81
CA PHE A 6 -31.70 -2.45 -14.79
C PHE A 6 -31.92 -1.51 -15.98
N LEU A 7 -31.42 -0.27 -15.90
CA LEU A 7 -31.53 0.69 -17.00
C LEU A 7 -30.51 0.33 -18.09
N LYS A 8 -31.01 -0.30 -19.16
CA LYS A 8 -30.28 -0.55 -20.42
C LYS A 8 -29.99 0.80 -21.08
N ARG A 9 -28.73 1.24 -21.12
CA ARG A 9 -28.33 2.49 -21.78
C ARG A 9 -28.55 2.34 -23.30
N ARG A 10 -29.48 3.09 -23.87
CA ARG A 10 -29.84 3.06 -25.31
C ARG A 10 -28.79 3.81 -26.10
N LEU A 11 -28.10 3.14 -27.01
CA LEU A 11 -27.35 3.77 -28.11
C LEU A 11 -28.23 3.71 -29.38
N SER A 12 -28.12 4.75 -30.21
CA SER A 12 -28.80 4.86 -31.49
C SER A 12 -28.33 3.72 -32.40
N ASN A 13 -29.27 2.90 -32.89
CA ASN A 13 -29.09 1.59 -33.55
C ASN A 13 -28.94 0.42 -32.56
N ASN A 14 -29.64 -0.69 -32.87
CA ASN A 14 -29.95 -1.86 -32.03
C ASN A 14 -28.76 -2.69 -31.47
N PHE A 15 -27.61 -2.09 -31.20
CA PHE A 15 -26.46 -2.73 -30.61
C PHE A 15 -26.42 -2.47 -29.10
N PHE A 16 -26.43 -3.55 -28.31
CA PHE A 16 -26.23 -3.49 -26.86
C PHE A 16 -24.77 -3.81 -26.54
N LEU A 17 -24.08 -2.90 -25.85
CA LEU A 17 -22.83 -3.24 -25.19
C LEU A 17 -23.14 -4.12 -23.98
N PRO A 18 -22.32 -5.14 -23.68
CA PRO A 18 -22.39 -5.87 -22.42
C PRO A 18 -22.31 -4.90 -21.24
N LEU A 19 -22.99 -5.23 -20.13
CA LEU A 19 -22.87 -4.45 -18.91
C LEU A 19 -21.41 -4.43 -18.48
N HIS A 20 -20.85 -3.23 -18.27
CA HIS A 20 -19.49 -3.06 -17.78
C HIS A 20 -19.31 -3.84 -16.46
N GLN A 21 -18.46 -4.87 -16.49
CA GLN A 21 -18.10 -5.65 -15.31
C GLN A 21 -16.87 -5.02 -14.69
N HIS A 22 -16.90 -4.80 -13.37
CA HIS A 22 -15.70 -4.39 -12.66
C HIS A 22 -14.79 -5.60 -12.47
N CYS A 23 -13.50 -5.42 -12.75
CA CYS A 23 -12.50 -6.42 -12.44
C CYS A 23 -12.42 -6.58 -10.91
N VAL A 24 -12.55 -7.80 -10.40
CA VAL A 24 -12.47 -8.09 -8.95
C VAL A 24 -11.16 -7.55 -8.36
N ALA A 25 -10.06 -7.68 -9.07
CA ALA A 25 -8.76 -7.15 -8.62
C ALA A 25 -8.79 -5.63 -8.47
N HIS A 26 -9.49 -4.91 -9.36
CA HIS A 26 -9.66 -3.46 -9.26
C HIS A 26 -10.58 -3.07 -8.11
N THR A 27 -11.65 -3.84 -7.86
CA THR A 27 -12.49 -3.62 -6.68
C THR A 27 -11.72 -3.83 -5.37
N LEU A 28 -10.90 -4.88 -5.28
CA LEU A 28 -10.04 -5.12 -4.12
C LEU A 28 -9.01 -3.98 -3.93
N ASP A 29 -8.47 -3.47 -5.03
CA ASP A 29 -7.56 -2.32 -5.00
C ASP A 29 -8.22 -1.07 -4.43
N LEU A 30 -9.44 -0.75 -4.87
CA LEU A 30 -10.23 0.37 -4.34
C LEU A 30 -10.56 0.19 -2.86
N ILE A 31 -10.88 -1.02 -2.41
CA ILE A 31 -11.15 -1.30 -0.99
C ILE A 31 -9.88 -1.05 -0.15
N ALA A 32 -8.74 -1.59 -0.58
CA ALA A 32 -7.49 -1.46 0.15
C ALA A 32 -6.99 0.00 0.21
N THR A 33 -7.06 0.73 -0.89
CA THR A 33 -6.55 2.10 -0.96
C THR A 33 -7.49 3.12 -0.32
N ASN A 34 -8.81 3.00 -0.52
CA ASN A 34 -9.76 4.00 -0.04
C ASN A 34 -10.36 3.64 1.31
N GLU A 35 -10.85 2.40 1.47
CA GLU A 35 -11.63 2.03 2.65
C GLU A 35 -10.75 1.64 3.83
N VAL A 36 -9.67 0.87 3.59
CA VAL A 36 -8.73 0.48 4.66
C VAL A 36 -7.94 1.68 5.16
N ASP A 37 -7.39 2.53 4.27
CA ASP A 37 -6.69 3.75 4.72
C ASP A 37 -7.62 4.66 5.53
N LYS A 38 -8.86 4.83 5.07
CA LYS A 38 -9.86 5.65 5.77
C LYS A 38 -10.21 5.06 7.13
N ALA A 39 -10.46 3.76 7.23
CA ALA A 39 -10.75 3.08 8.49
C ALA A 39 -9.57 3.20 9.48
N ALA A 40 -8.35 2.92 9.01
CA ALA A 40 -7.14 3.04 9.82
C ALA A 40 -6.85 4.49 10.23
N SER A 41 -7.32 5.46 9.45
CA SER A 41 -7.09 6.89 9.68
C SER A 41 -8.16 7.60 10.51
N GLN A 42 -9.28 6.96 10.81
CA GLN A 42 -10.36 7.57 11.60
C GLN A 42 -10.56 6.91 12.97
N GLY A 43 -9.99 5.72 13.18
CA GLY A 43 -10.14 4.96 14.42
C GLY A 43 -9.18 5.33 15.55
N PRO A 44 -9.30 4.63 16.70
CA PRO A 44 -8.39 4.80 17.85
C PRO A 44 -6.93 4.46 17.51
N SER A 45 -6.69 3.61 16.52
CA SER A 45 -5.37 3.23 16.01
C SER A 45 -4.73 4.27 15.09
N ARG A 46 -5.42 5.37 14.74
CA ARG A 46 -4.96 6.39 13.78
C ARG A 46 -3.53 6.87 14.03
N LYS A 47 -3.20 7.21 15.27
CA LYS A 47 -1.86 7.72 15.61
C LYS A 47 -0.78 6.67 15.35
N LEU A 48 -1.04 5.43 15.77
CA LEU A 48 -0.13 4.30 15.57
C LEU A 48 0.05 4.00 14.09
N TYR A 49 -1.06 3.89 13.35
CA TYR A 49 -1.06 3.63 11.91
C TYR A 49 -0.27 4.69 11.14
N ARG A 50 -0.55 5.99 11.37
CA ARG A 50 0.17 7.09 10.70
C ARG A 50 1.65 7.12 11.08
N SER A 51 2.00 6.83 12.33
CA SER A 51 3.39 6.74 12.77
C SER A 51 4.13 5.59 12.07
N ALA A 52 3.55 4.39 12.04
CA ALA A 52 4.13 3.23 11.39
C ALA A 52 4.30 3.45 9.88
N MET A 53 3.26 3.99 9.21
CA MET A 53 3.31 4.24 7.77
C MET A 53 4.29 5.36 7.39
N SER A 54 4.45 6.36 8.26
CA SER A 54 5.47 7.42 8.09
C SER A 54 6.89 6.85 8.15
N LYS A 55 7.15 5.94 9.09
CA LYS A 55 8.44 5.23 9.18
C LYS A 55 8.68 4.38 7.93
N CYS A 56 7.71 3.58 7.51
CA CYS A 56 7.81 2.77 6.29
C CYS A 56 8.07 3.63 5.05
N SER A 57 7.31 4.72 4.88
CA SER A 57 7.50 5.68 3.79
C SER A 57 8.89 6.31 3.79
N SER A 58 9.43 6.62 4.96
CA SER A 58 10.78 7.18 5.09
C SER A 58 11.85 6.18 4.63
N ILE A 59 11.72 4.91 5.02
CA ILE A 59 12.60 3.82 4.57
C ILE A 59 12.51 3.66 3.06
N TRP A 60 11.29 3.52 2.52
CA TRP A 60 11.08 3.33 1.08
C TRP A 60 11.62 4.50 0.26
N ASN A 61 11.39 5.75 0.68
CA ASN A 61 11.89 6.93 -0.03
C ASN A 61 13.42 7.00 -0.01
N LYS A 62 14.07 6.68 1.11
CA LYS A 62 15.54 6.69 1.19
C LYS A 62 16.17 5.58 0.35
N ALA A 63 15.64 4.36 0.46
CA ALA A 63 16.09 3.22 -0.34
C ALA A 63 15.88 3.46 -1.84
N HIS A 64 14.78 4.09 -2.24
CA HIS A 64 14.51 4.42 -3.64
C HIS A 64 15.51 5.43 -4.22
N ASN A 65 15.88 6.44 -3.44
CA ASN A 65 16.62 7.60 -3.94
C ASN A 65 18.15 7.46 -3.82
N SER A 66 18.63 6.46 -3.08
CA SER A 66 20.07 6.27 -2.86
C SER A 66 20.42 4.79 -2.81
N THR A 67 21.21 4.33 -3.79
CA THR A 67 21.79 2.98 -3.77
C THR A 67 22.66 2.76 -2.55
N LEU A 68 23.40 3.80 -2.11
CA LEU A 68 24.20 3.77 -0.89
C LEU A 68 23.36 3.56 0.39
N ALA A 69 22.07 3.92 0.36
CA ALA A 69 21.15 3.62 1.46
C ALA A 69 20.39 2.30 1.22
N SER A 70 20.20 1.88 -0.02
CA SER A 70 19.52 0.62 -0.35
C SER A 70 20.37 -0.59 0.01
N ASP A 71 21.65 -0.61 -0.37
CA ASP A 71 22.52 -1.78 -0.23
C ASP A 71 22.65 -2.23 1.25
N PRO A 72 22.91 -1.33 2.23
CA PRO A 72 22.95 -1.73 3.64
C PRO A 72 21.60 -2.27 4.16
N ILE A 73 20.47 -1.74 3.66
CA ILE A 73 19.15 -2.24 4.07
C ILE A 73 18.92 -3.63 3.49
N GLU A 74 19.32 -3.88 2.25
CA GLU A 74 19.22 -5.21 1.64
C GLU A 74 20.09 -6.23 2.39
N ASP A 75 21.28 -5.83 2.84
CA ASP A 75 22.17 -6.66 3.65
C ASP A 75 21.57 -6.97 5.04
N ILE A 76 21.05 -5.96 5.74
CA ILE A 76 20.46 -6.13 7.09
C ILE A 76 19.16 -6.93 7.02
N ALA A 77 18.28 -6.58 6.08
CA ALA A 77 16.97 -7.22 5.93
C ALA A 77 17.05 -8.55 5.16
N ASN A 78 18.20 -8.87 4.58
CA ASN A 78 18.43 -9.96 3.64
C ASN A 78 17.38 -10.00 2.51
N MET A 79 16.88 -8.84 2.11
CA MET A 79 15.82 -8.71 1.11
C MET A 79 15.83 -7.34 0.43
N LYS A 80 15.51 -7.34 -0.87
CA LYS A 80 15.36 -6.12 -1.66
C LYS A 80 14.24 -5.23 -1.14
N VAL A 81 14.55 -3.96 -0.85
CA VAL A 81 13.52 -2.98 -0.49
C VAL A 81 12.65 -2.71 -1.71
N THR A 82 11.37 -3.06 -1.63
CA THR A 82 10.41 -2.80 -2.70
C THR A 82 9.63 -1.57 -2.34
N VAL A 83 9.74 -0.53 -3.17
CA VAL A 83 8.92 0.67 -3.06
C VAL A 83 7.51 0.31 -3.53
N PRO A 84 6.47 0.59 -2.72
CA PRO A 84 5.11 0.27 -3.09
C PRO A 84 4.66 1.11 -4.29
N CYS A 85 3.96 0.47 -5.22
CA CYS A 85 3.29 1.17 -6.31
C CYS A 85 1.88 1.54 -5.84
N VAL A 86 1.59 2.84 -5.80
CA VAL A 86 0.34 3.41 -5.27
C VAL A 86 -0.92 2.84 -5.94
N THR A 87 -0.82 2.33 -7.17
CA THR A 87 -1.94 1.80 -7.96
C THR A 87 -2.19 0.31 -7.76
N ARG A 88 -1.52 -0.35 -6.81
CA ARG A 88 -1.68 -1.79 -6.60
C ARG A 88 -1.52 -2.18 -5.13
N TRP A 89 -2.63 -2.48 -4.48
CA TRP A 89 -2.71 -2.96 -3.09
C TRP A 89 -1.74 -4.12 -2.81
N SER A 90 -1.58 -5.03 -3.77
CA SER A 90 -0.68 -6.19 -3.65
C SER A 90 0.80 -5.79 -3.51
N SER A 91 1.19 -4.62 -4.01
CA SER A 91 2.56 -4.11 -3.88
C SER A 91 2.79 -3.43 -2.54
N GLU A 92 1.80 -2.67 -2.05
CA GLU A 92 1.82 -2.05 -0.73
C GLU A 92 1.83 -3.09 0.38
N TYR A 93 0.96 -4.10 0.30
CA TYR A 93 0.97 -5.23 1.23
C TYR A 93 2.35 -5.92 1.27
N ARG A 94 2.95 -6.21 0.11
CA ARG A 94 4.28 -6.81 0.04
C ARG A 94 5.34 -5.90 0.67
N ALA A 95 5.30 -4.61 0.38
CA ALA A 95 6.24 -3.64 0.93
C ALA A 95 6.14 -3.51 2.46
N ILE A 96 4.95 -3.66 3.04
CA ILE A 96 4.72 -3.62 4.50
C ILE A 96 5.05 -4.97 5.16
N SER A 97 4.69 -6.09 4.52
CA SER A 97 4.93 -7.43 5.05
C SER A 97 6.41 -7.73 5.29
N LYS A 98 7.28 -7.05 4.54
CA LYS A 98 8.73 -7.18 4.60
C LYS A 98 9.30 -6.63 5.93
N PRO A 99 9.14 -5.33 6.26
CA PRO A 99 9.49 -4.81 7.59
C PRO A 99 8.82 -5.54 8.75
N MET A 100 7.58 -6.01 8.57
CA MET A 100 6.89 -6.76 9.63
C MET A 100 7.52 -8.13 9.95
N ALA A 101 8.31 -8.69 9.03
CA ALA A 101 9.00 -9.96 9.23
C ALA A 101 10.39 -9.80 9.87
N LEU A 102 10.89 -8.57 10.02
CA LEU A 102 12.19 -8.27 10.61
C LEU A 102 12.13 -8.30 12.14
N THR A 103 13.28 -8.59 12.77
CA THR A 103 13.42 -8.46 14.22
C THR A 103 13.57 -6.99 14.63
N ASP A 104 13.28 -6.69 15.90
CA ASP A 104 13.45 -5.33 16.44
C ASP A 104 14.90 -4.83 16.31
N ASP A 105 15.89 -5.73 16.41
CA ASP A 105 17.30 -5.41 16.23
C ASP A 105 17.62 -4.99 14.79
N GLN A 106 17.10 -5.72 13.80
CA GLN A 106 17.26 -5.38 12.38
C GLN A 106 16.59 -4.04 12.06
N LEU A 107 15.40 -3.80 12.60
CA LEU A 107 14.69 -2.52 12.45
C LEU A 107 15.46 -1.38 13.11
N GLY A 108 16.09 -1.63 14.26
CA GLY A 108 16.97 -0.68 14.94
C GLY A 108 18.16 -0.28 14.10
N GLN A 109 18.87 -1.26 13.54
CA GLN A 109 20.02 -1.04 12.64
C GLN A 109 19.62 -0.26 11.39
N ILE A 110 18.53 -0.64 10.73
CA ILE A 110 18.00 0.09 9.55
C ILE A 110 17.65 1.53 9.92
N SER A 111 17.04 1.76 11.08
CA SER A 111 16.69 3.10 11.55
C SER A 111 17.93 3.96 11.80
N GLU A 112 19.00 3.39 12.34
CA GLU A 112 20.26 4.07 12.62
C GLU A 112 21.01 4.42 11.34
N GLU A 113 21.15 3.45 10.44
CA GLU A 113 21.77 3.64 9.12
C GLU A 113 21.06 4.73 8.31
N LEU A 114 19.73 4.75 8.39
CA LEU A 114 18.92 5.77 7.75
C LEU A 114 18.84 7.07 8.54
N GLY A 115 19.47 7.22 9.71
CA GLY A 115 19.40 8.43 10.53
C GLY A 115 17.96 8.85 10.87
N MET A 116 17.06 7.87 11.05
CA MET A 116 15.66 8.12 11.39
C MET A 116 15.53 8.39 12.89
N SER A 117 15.01 9.56 13.27
CA SER A 117 14.84 9.93 14.68
C SER A 117 13.81 9.03 15.36
N ARG A 118 14.21 8.38 16.47
CA ARG A 118 13.32 7.67 17.39
C ARG A 118 12.49 8.70 18.17
N LYS A 119 11.33 9.09 17.63
CA LYS A 119 10.29 9.80 18.39
C LYS A 119 9.31 8.82 19.03
#